data_AF-A0A402AQ09-F1
#
_entry.id   AF-A0A402AQ09-F1
#
_cell.length_a   1.000
_cell.length_b   1.000
_cell.length_c   1.000
_cell.angle_alpha   90.00
_cell.angle_beta   90.00
_cell.angle_gamma   90.00
#
_symmetry.space_group_name_H-M   'P 1'
#
loop_
_entity.id
_entity.type
_entity.pdbx_description
1 polymer ?
#
loop_
_entity_poly.entity_id
_entity_poly.type
_entity_poly.pdbx_seq_one_letter_code
_entity_poly.pdbx_strand_id
1 'polypeptide(L)'
;MASLTLAVSTGNQQVDAILTGTIGLLETILPGRIRAYYLHGSFYDHTGIETSDIDLFVVARENFSTAERTQIQQIMHYCALFSPFMAELNALDETSLLKNGHYRIKSASNLVWGEDIREQLPVQSFEQYLQFYAAFPFIYSVNMLRNRDSIELPLAYPDPEGEFYGYDQALMPPQNERRRNIKKFVTNMCWIATLLIAWKAGKEVEGKQASIQLYRQYVNDEWSDFVEEVYSWGNQRWHYLIPEQPEERRRLRKLCQQALAFEQHYLDLYVRYLQAEIASVGPGARAAAQKLAQIRA
;
A
#
# COMPACT_ATOMS: atom_id res chain seq x y z
N MET A 1 15.04 8.23 31.29
CA MET A 1 15.30 8.01 29.85
C MET A 1 15.38 9.37 29.19
N ALA A 2 16.31 9.58 28.26
CA ALA A 2 16.31 10.81 27.47
C ALA A 2 14.96 10.95 26.74
N SER A 3 14.47 12.18 26.59
CA SER A 3 13.21 12.43 25.86
C SER A 3 13.38 11.98 24.41
N LEU A 4 12.56 11.01 23.97
CA LEU A 4 12.54 10.58 22.58
C LEU A 4 12.06 11.75 21.71
N THR A 5 12.81 12.07 20.66
CA THR A 5 12.51 13.19 19.75
C THR A 5 12.58 12.67 18.32
N LEU A 6 11.47 12.72 17.57
CA LEU A 6 11.46 12.26 16.19
C LEU A 6 12.44 13.08 15.33
N ALA A 7 13.16 12.41 14.44
CA ALA A 7 14.09 13.05 13.49
C ALA A 7 13.35 13.93 12.48
N VAL A 8 12.11 13.59 12.16
CA VAL A 8 11.20 14.40 11.33
C VAL A 8 9.80 14.40 11.93
N SER A 9 9.06 15.50 11.74
CA SER A 9 7.64 15.60 12.08
C SER A 9 6.78 15.26 10.86
N THR A 10 5.63 14.63 11.08
CA THR A 10 4.63 14.41 10.03
C THR A 10 3.83 15.68 9.69
N GLY A 11 3.95 16.73 10.50
CA GLY A 11 3.06 17.90 10.46
C GLY A 11 1.75 17.68 11.22
N ASN A 12 1.48 16.47 11.72
CA ASN A 12 0.32 16.14 12.53
C ASN A 12 0.77 15.74 13.95
N GLN A 13 0.50 16.60 14.94
CA GLN A 13 0.94 16.40 16.33
C GLN A 13 0.41 15.10 16.94
N GLN A 14 -0.81 14.67 16.57
CA GLN A 14 -1.38 13.43 17.09
C GLN A 14 -0.66 12.20 16.55
N VAL A 15 -0.32 12.21 15.24
CA VAL A 15 0.46 11.16 14.61
C VAL A 15 1.88 11.11 15.17
N ASP A 16 2.51 12.27 15.35
CA ASP A 16 3.85 12.37 15.96
C ASP A 16 3.86 11.82 17.40
N ALA A 17 2.81 12.09 18.18
CA ALA A 17 2.65 11.54 19.52
C ALA A 17 2.48 10.01 19.50
N ILE A 18 1.69 9.48 18.56
CA ILE A 18 1.50 8.03 18.39
C ILE A 18 2.81 7.36 17.97
N LEU A 19 3.55 7.94 17.03
CA LEU A 19 4.87 7.46 16.61
C LEU A 19 5.84 7.44 17.80
N THR A 20 5.93 8.55 18.54
CA THR A 20 6.79 8.68 19.72
C THR A 20 6.45 7.62 20.78
N GLY A 21 5.16 7.44 21.08
CA GLY A 21 4.71 6.42 22.04
C GLY A 21 4.98 5.00 21.56
N THR A 22 4.72 4.70 20.29
CA THR A 22 4.95 3.38 19.69
C THR A 22 6.43 3.02 19.71
N ILE A 23 7.30 3.94 19.29
CA ILE A 23 8.75 3.76 19.32
C ILE A 23 9.23 3.58 20.76
N GLY A 24 8.75 4.41 21.70
CA GLY A 24 9.11 4.29 23.12
C GLY A 24 8.75 2.93 23.73
N LEU A 25 7.58 2.37 23.39
CA LEU A 25 7.17 1.03 23.81
C LEU A 25 8.08 -0.05 23.22
N LEU A 26 8.39 0.04 21.92
CA LEU A 26 9.26 -0.91 21.24
C LEU A 26 10.69 -0.89 21.80
N GLU A 27 11.27 0.30 22.02
CA GLU A 27 12.59 0.47 22.65
C GLU A 27 12.63 -0.01 24.10
N THR A 28 11.50 0.03 24.81
CA THR A 28 11.41 -0.50 26.18
C THR A 28 11.43 -2.03 26.19
N ILE A 29 10.75 -2.66 25.23
CA ILE A 29 10.59 -4.12 25.17
C ILE A 29 11.78 -4.79 24.48
N LEU A 30 12.37 -4.11 23.49
CA LEU A 30 13.45 -4.60 22.64
C LEU A 30 14.68 -3.67 22.72
N PRO A 31 15.25 -3.43 23.92
CA PRO A 31 16.27 -2.41 24.12
C PRO A 31 17.51 -2.66 23.26
N GLY A 32 17.84 -1.69 22.42
CA GLY A 32 19.01 -1.73 21.53
C GLY A 32 18.90 -2.72 20.37
N ARG A 33 17.78 -3.44 20.23
CA ARG A 33 17.57 -4.43 19.15
C ARG A 33 17.11 -3.79 17.85
N ILE A 34 16.48 -2.62 17.89
CA ILE A 34 15.99 -1.95 16.70
C ILE A 34 17.07 -0.98 16.20
N ARG A 35 17.40 -1.08 14.92
CA ARG A 35 18.35 -0.20 14.23
C ARG A 35 17.69 1.14 13.91
N ALA A 36 16.51 1.10 13.30
CA ALA A 36 15.85 2.28 12.76
C ALA A 36 14.35 2.08 12.55
N TYR A 37 13.66 3.21 12.51
CA TYR A 37 12.24 3.33 12.21
C TYR A 37 12.07 4.27 11.01
N TYR A 38 11.40 3.79 9.97
CA TYR A 38 11.13 4.59 8.77
C TYR A 38 9.64 4.71 8.53
N LEU A 39 9.13 5.95 8.48
CA LEU A 39 7.76 6.25 8.13
C LEU A 39 7.60 6.22 6.61
N HIS A 40 6.63 5.46 6.11
CA HIS A 40 6.24 5.44 4.69
C HIS A 40 4.73 5.70 4.56
N GLY A 41 4.22 5.59 3.33
CA GLY A 41 2.80 5.84 3.06
C GLY A 41 2.44 7.33 3.16
N SER A 42 1.16 7.64 3.35
CA SER A 42 0.66 9.01 3.17
C SER A 42 1.21 10.03 4.18
N PHE A 43 1.64 9.61 5.36
CA PHE A 43 2.26 10.54 6.31
C PHE A 43 3.72 10.85 5.98
N TYR A 44 4.38 10.09 5.10
CA TYR A 44 5.74 10.40 4.63
C TYR A 44 5.74 11.54 3.61
N ASP A 45 4.77 11.56 2.70
CA ASP A 45 4.65 12.55 1.62
C ASP A 45 3.70 13.71 1.97
N HIS A 46 3.31 13.82 3.25
CA HIS A 46 2.39 14.84 3.77
C HIS A 46 0.99 14.84 3.13
N THR A 47 0.57 13.73 2.53
CA THR A 47 -0.80 13.53 2.03
C THR A 47 -1.73 12.83 3.02
N GLY A 48 -1.22 12.54 4.22
CA GLY A 48 -1.92 11.86 5.29
C GLY A 48 -3.15 12.64 5.77
N ILE A 49 -4.27 11.94 5.81
CA ILE A 49 -5.57 12.42 6.31
C ILE A 49 -6.03 11.57 7.50
N GLU A 50 -7.11 11.96 8.17
CA GLU A 50 -7.63 11.29 9.38
C GLU A 50 -7.94 9.79 9.19
N THR A 51 -8.28 9.38 7.96
CA THR A 51 -8.57 7.98 7.60
C THR A 51 -7.35 7.22 7.04
N SER A 52 -6.18 7.86 7.04
CA SER A 52 -4.92 7.24 6.63
C SER A 52 -4.31 6.38 7.72
N ASP A 53 -3.53 5.39 7.31
CA ASP A 53 -2.79 4.53 8.22
C ASP A 53 -1.43 5.15 8.53
N ILE A 54 -0.86 4.82 9.68
CA ILE A 54 0.51 5.14 10.03
C ILE A 54 1.37 3.93 9.65
N ASP A 55 2.00 4.00 8.49
CA ASP A 55 2.80 2.90 7.97
C ASP A 55 4.27 3.04 8.37
N LEU A 56 4.80 2.10 9.16
CA LEU A 56 6.15 2.17 9.68
C LEU A 56 6.94 0.89 9.34
N PHE A 57 8.17 1.06 8.85
CA PHE A 57 9.16 0.01 8.82
C PHE A 57 9.95 0.01 10.12
N VAL A 58 10.05 -1.15 10.77
CA VAL A 58 10.88 -1.35 11.96
C VAL A 58 12.01 -2.28 11.58
N VAL A 59 13.24 -1.78 11.61
CA VAL A 59 14.42 -2.52 11.15
C VAL A 59 15.19 -3.05 12.35
N ALA A 60 15.34 -4.37 12.49
CA ALA A 60 16.19 -4.96 13.52
C ALA A 60 17.67 -4.68 13.27
N ARG A 61 18.50 -4.73 14.31
CA ARG A 61 19.92 -5.07 14.16
C ARG A 61 20.00 -6.58 13.86
N GLU A 62 20.64 -6.94 12.76
CA GLU A 62 20.66 -8.31 12.22
C GLU A 62 19.26 -8.81 11.82
N ASN A 63 18.76 -9.87 12.45
CA ASN A 63 17.46 -10.48 12.16
C ASN A 63 16.58 -10.47 13.41
N PHE A 64 15.28 -10.28 13.23
CA PHE A 64 14.31 -10.55 14.29
C PHE A 64 14.12 -12.06 14.47
N SER A 65 14.13 -12.50 15.71
CA SER A 65 13.62 -13.81 16.12
C SER A 65 12.10 -13.87 16.03
N THR A 66 11.56 -15.10 15.99
CA THR A 66 10.11 -15.34 16.04
C THR A 66 9.46 -14.75 17.29
N ALA A 67 10.16 -14.78 18.42
CA ALA A 67 9.67 -14.23 19.69
C ALA A 67 9.53 -12.69 19.60
N GLU A 68 10.55 -12.01 19.07
CA GLU A 68 10.51 -10.54 18.88
C GLU A 68 9.39 -10.14 17.92
N ARG A 69 9.20 -10.87 16.81
CA ARG A 69 8.09 -10.61 15.86
C ARG A 69 6.73 -10.77 16.53
N THR A 70 6.56 -11.81 17.35
CA THR A 70 5.33 -12.03 18.12
C THR A 70 5.07 -10.88 19.09
N GLN A 71 6.10 -10.41 19.79
CA GLN A 71 5.99 -9.27 20.70
C GLN A 71 5.60 -7.98 19.97
N ILE A 72 6.22 -7.69 18.82
CA ILE A 72 5.86 -6.54 17.98
C ILE A 72 4.39 -6.61 17.56
N GLN A 73 3.92 -7.78 17.09
CA GLN A 73 2.52 -7.97 16.71
C GLN A 73 1.55 -7.77 17.89
N GLN A 74 1.91 -8.24 19.09
CA GLN A 74 1.10 -8.05 20.29
C GLN A 74 1.00 -6.58 20.69
N ILE A 75 2.12 -5.85 20.67
CA ILE A 75 2.14 -4.40 20.93
C ILE A 75 1.19 -3.69 19.95
N MET A 76 1.26 -4.06 18.67
CA MET A 76 0.40 -3.45 17.66
C MET A 76 -1.06 -3.75 17.84
N HIS A 77 -1.39 -4.97 18.22
CA HIS A 77 -2.75 -5.32 18.58
C HIS A 77 -3.28 -4.43 19.71
N TYR A 78 -2.48 -4.20 20.76
CA TYR A 78 -2.88 -3.33 21.86
C TYR A 78 -2.93 -1.85 21.48
N CYS A 79 -1.96 -1.34 20.73
CA CYS A 79 -1.97 0.02 20.21
C CYS A 79 -3.22 0.33 19.39
N ALA A 80 -3.68 -0.63 18.58
CA ALA A 80 -4.90 -0.49 17.79
C ALA A 80 -6.18 -0.34 18.64
N LEU A 81 -6.17 -0.72 19.93
CA LEU A 81 -7.34 -0.58 20.81
C LEU A 81 -7.58 0.85 21.30
N PHE A 82 -6.55 1.70 21.31
CA PHE A 82 -6.64 3.07 21.83
C PHE A 82 -6.12 4.14 20.88
N SER A 83 -5.39 3.77 19.83
CA SER A 83 -4.98 4.71 18.79
C SER A 83 -6.17 5.08 17.90
N PRO A 84 -6.41 6.37 17.62
CA PRO A 84 -7.42 6.79 16.65
C PRO A 84 -6.99 6.53 15.19
N PHE A 85 -5.72 6.19 14.96
CA PHE A 85 -5.17 5.80 13.67
C PHE A 85 -4.82 4.32 13.67
N MET A 86 -5.09 3.63 12.55
CA MET A 86 -4.51 2.32 12.33
C MET A 86 -3.01 2.50 12.10
N ALA A 87 -2.19 1.83 12.89
CA ALA A 87 -0.75 1.80 12.68
C ALA A 87 -0.37 0.42 12.15
N GLU A 88 0.43 0.38 11.09
CA GLU A 88 0.94 -0.85 10.49
C GLU A 88 2.46 -0.91 10.65
N LEU A 89 2.95 -1.93 11.37
CA LEU A 89 4.39 -2.16 11.49
C LEU A 89 4.84 -3.28 10.58
N ASN A 90 5.81 -2.95 9.74
CA ASN A 90 6.50 -3.89 8.88
C ASN A 90 7.87 -4.18 9.50
N ALA A 91 7.97 -5.31 10.20
CA ALA A 91 9.21 -5.75 10.85
C ALA A 91 10.17 -6.37 9.82
N LEU A 92 11.31 -5.72 9.59
CA LEU A 92 12.28 -6.06 8.57
C LEU A 92 13.64 -6.41 9.18
N ASP A 93 14.32 -7.37 8.56
CA ASP A 93 15.65 -7.82 8.98
C ASP A 93 16.73 -7.02 8.24
N GLU A 94 17.62 -6.38 8.98
CA GLU A 94 18.77 -5.64 8.43
C GLU A 94 19.63 -6.51 7.50
N THR A 95 19.86 -7.77 7.85
CA THR A 95 20.65 -8.69 7.00
C THR A 95 20.04 -8.84 5.61
N SER A 96 18.70 -8.95 5.54
CA SER A 96 17.99 -9.07 4.27
C SER A 96 18.02 -7.76 3.48
N LEU A 97 17.85 -6.63 4.18
CA LEU A 97 17.89 -5.29 3.58
C LEU A 97 19.26 -4.97 3.00
N LEU A 98 20.35 -5.23 3.73
CA LEU A 98 21.72 -5.00 3.26
C LEU A 98 22.09 -5.90 2.07
N LYS A 99 21.47 -7.08 1.97
CA LYS A 99 21.70 -7.99 0.84
C LYS A 99 20.87 -7.62 -0.40
N ASN A 100 19.61 -7.29 -0.22
CA ASN A 100 18.63 -7.22 -1.32
C ASN A 100 18.14 -5.80 -1.64
N GLY A 101 18.43 -4.83 -0.77
CA GLY A 101 17.88 -3.48 -0.85
C GLY A 101 16.41 -3.46 -0.49
N HIS A 102 15.83 -2.25 -0.45
CA HIS A 102 14.40 -2.08 -0.26
C HIS A 102 13.97 -0.71 -0.80
N TYR A 103 13.29 -0.72 -1.94
CA TYR A 103 12.92 0.48 -2.69
C TYR A 103 12.23 1.52 -1.82
N ARG A 104 11.19 1.13 -1.06
CA ARG A 104 10.48 2.09 -0.20
C ARG A 104 11.32 2.67 0.91
N ILE A 105 12.26 1.91 1.48
CA ILE A 105 13.12 2.48 2.53
C ILE A 105 14.06 3.50 1.89
N LYS A 106 14.64 3.15 0.73
CA LYS A 106 15.63 3.98 0.05
C LYS A 106 15.03 5.26 -0.55
N SER A 107 13.84 5.16 -1.16
CA SER A 107 13.29 6.24 -2.00
C SER A 107 11.95 6.81 -1.52
N ALA A 108 11.19 6.09 -0.68
CA ALA A 108 9.82 6.48 -0.34
C ALA A 108 9.52 6.34 1.16
N SER A 109 10.45 6.81 1.99
CA SER A 109 10.28 6.85 3.43
C SER A 109 11.18 7.90 4.09
N ASN A 110 10.77 8.34 5.28
CA ASN A 110 11.58 9.20 6.14
C ASN A 110 12.06 8.43 7.37
N LEU A 111 13.34 8.56 7.70
CA LEU A 111 13.85 8.12 9.00
C LEU A 111 13.18 8.95 10.10
N VAL A 112 12.47 8.31 11.03
CA VAL A 112 11.85 8.99 12.18
C VAL A 112 12.64 8.79 13.47
N TRP A 113 13.40 7.70 13.62
CA TRP A 113 14.25 7.45 14.78
C TRP A 113 15.29 6.36 14.50
N GLY A 114 16.44 6.40 15.18
CA GLY A 114 17.51 5.41 15.10
C GLY A 114 18.65 5.78 14.14
N GLU A 115 19.35 4.76 13.63
CA GLU A 115 20.52 4.91 12.76
C GLU A 115 20.14 4.69 11.29
N ASP A 116 20.32 5.72 10.45
CA ASP A 116 20.03 5.61 9.01
C ASP A 116 20.97 4.60 8.32
N ILE A 117 20.38 3.64 7.59
CA ILE A 117 21.13 2.64 6.82
C ILE A 117 20.89 2.77 5.32
N ARG A 118 20.14 3.78 4.83
CA ARG A 118 19.76 3.92 3.42
C ARG A 118 20.95 3.97 2.45
N GLU A 119 22.05 4.58 2.88
CA GLU A 119 23.30 4.64 2.10
C GLU A 119 23.97 3.27 1.94
N GLN A 120 23.71 2.34 2.85
CA GLN A 120 24.28 0.99 2.83
C GLN A 120 23.42 0.01 2.03
N LEU A 121 22.14 0.34 1.79
CA LEU A 121 21.24 -0.51 1.03
C LEU A 121 21.62 -0.52 -0.46
N PRO A 122 21.72 -1.69 -1.12
CA PRO A 122 21.90 -1.71 -2.56
C PRO A 122 20.67 -1.13 -3.26
N VAL A 123 20.88 -0.53 -4.44
CA VAL A 123 19.79 -0.08 -5.31
C VAL A 123 19.10 -1.32 -5.87
N GLN A 124 17.77 -1.40 -5.73
CA GLN A 124 17.01 -2.49 -6.35
C GLN A 124 16.97 -2.27 -7.86
N SER A 125 17.12 -3.35 -8.61
CA SER A 125 16.86 -3.32 -10.05
C SER A 125 15.37 -3.15 -10.32
N PHE A 126 15.06 -2.60 -11.49
CA PHE A 126 13.67 -2.45 -11.93
C PHE A 126 12.92 -3.80 -12.02
N GLU A 127 13.63 -4.88 -12.36
CA GLU A 127 13.04 -6.24 -12.35
C GLU A 127 12.65 -6.67 -10.93
N GLN A 128 13.50 -6.43 -9.93
CA GLN A 128 13.15 -6.69 -8.53
C GLN A 128 11.95 -5.85 -8.10
N TYR A 129 11.89 -4.57 -8.49
CA TYR A 129 10.73 -3.72 -8.25
C TYR A 129 9.44 -4.36 -8.79
N LEU A 130 9.43 -4.82 -10.05
CA LEU A 130 8.27 -5.48 -10.64
C LEU A 130 7.93 -6.80 -9.94
N GLN A 131 8.91 -7.63 -9.60
CA GLN A 131 8.69 -8.89 -8.88
C GLN A 131 8.01 -8.67 -7.53
N PHE A 132 8.36 -7.60 -6.82
CA PHE A 132 7.72 -7.24 -5.56
C PHE A 132 6.33 -6.63 -5.75
N TYR A 133 6.17 -5.70 -6.69
CA TYR A 133 4.97 -4.86 -6.75
C TYR A 133 3.88 -5.36 -7.71
N ALA A 134 4.20 -6.18 -8.72
CA ALA A 134 3.24 -6.60 -9.76
C ALA A 134 2.01 -7.34 -9.22
N ALA A 135 2.12 -8.02 -8.08
CA ALA A 135 1.01 -8.75 -7.50
C ALA A 135 0.03 -7.88 -6.67
N PHE A 136 0.40 -6.65 -6.28
CA PHE A 136 -0.45 -5.85 -5.39
C PHE A 136 -1.81 -5.50 -5.98
N PRO A 137 -1.95 -5.02 -7.23
CA PRO A 137 -3.27 -4.73 -7.77
C PRO A 137 -4.12 -6.02 -7.88
N PHE A 138 -3.51 -7.18 -8.11
CA PHE A 138 -4.21 -8.46 -8.05
C PHE A 138 -4.74 -8.75 -6.63
N ILE A 139 -3.89 -8.60 -5.60
CA ILE A 139 -4.29 -8.80 -4.19
C ILE A 139 -5.47 -7.90 -3.83
N TYR A 140 -5.45 -6.62 -4.23
CA TYR A 140 -6.55 -5.71 -3.95
C TYR A 140 -7.83 -6.08 -4.73
N SER A 141 -7.70 -6.30 -6.04
CA SER A 141 -8.83 -6.62 -6.93
C SER A 141 -9.51 -7.93 -6.54
N VAL A 142 -8.74 -8.96 -6.18
CA VAL A 142 -9.23 -10.32 -5.96
C VAL A 142 -9.47 -10.61 -4.47
N ASN A 143 -8.43 -10.48 -3.64
CA ASN A 143 -8.52 -10.84 -2.24
C ASN A 143 -9.27 -9.78 -1.42
N MET A 144 -8.99 -8.49 -1.62
CA MET A 144 -9.51 -7.46 -0.71
C MET A 144 -10.90 -6.92 -1.09
N LEU A 145 -11.17 -6.78 -2.39
CA LEU A 145 -12.45 -6.26 -2.90
C LEU A 145 -13.48 -7.35 -3.16
N ARG A 146 -13.05 -8.53 -3.62
CA ARG A 146 -13.95 -9.64 -3.97
C ARG A 146 -13.98 -10.74 -2.91
N ASN A 147 -13.06 -10.71 -1.93
CA ASN A 147 -12.91 -11.75 -0.91
C ASN A 147 -12.77 -13.16 -1.52
N ARG A 148 -11.93 -13.26 -2.55
CA ARG A 148 -11.63 -14.53 -3.25
C ARG A 148 -10.13 -14.77 -3.33
N ASP A 149 -9.76 -16.03 -3.51
CA ASP A 149 -8.38 -16.43 -3.81
C ASP A 149 -8.11 -16.59 -5.31
N SER A 150 -9.18 -16.59 -6.13
CA SER A 150 -9.12 -16.72 -7.58
C SER A 150 -10.28 -15.99 -8.26
N ILE A 151 -10.12 -15.72 -9.55
CA ILE A 151 -11.12 -15.07 -10.42
C ILE A 151 -11.30 -15.82 -11.73
N GLU A 152 -12.41 -15.55 -12.39
CA GLU A 152 -12.71 -15.94 -13.76
C GLU A 152 -12.76 -14.68 -14.64
N LEU A 153 -12.28 -14.79 -15.89
CA LEU A 153 -12.33 -13.73 -16.89
C LEU A 153 -13.49 -13.96 -17.88
N PRO A 154 -14.17 -12.91 -18.39
CA PRO A 154 -13.99 -11.50 -18.01
C PRO A 154 -14.43 -11.22 -16.58
N LEU A 155 -13.74 -10.28 -15.94
CA LEU A 155 -13.98 -9.91 -14.55
C LEU A 155 -15.40 -9.33 -14.38
N ALA A 156 -16.09 -9.73 -13.31
CA ALA A 156 -17.35 -9.13 -12.90
C ALA A 156 -17.15 -8.13 -11.75
N TYR A 157 -18.14 -7.26 -11.53
CA TYR A 157 -18.19 -6.39 -10.36
C TYR A 157 -18.12 -7.20 -9.05
N PRO A 158 -17.52 -6.64 -7.97
CA PRO A 158 -17.52 -7.28 -6.66
C PRO A 158 -18.92 -7.65 -6.13
N ASP A 159 -19.88 -6.73 -6.28
CA ASP A 159 -21.31 -6.94 -6.01
C ASP A 159 -22.13 -6.14 -7.03
N PRO A 160 -22.64 -6.76 -8.11
CA PRO A 160 -23.32 -6.03 -9.20
C PRO A 160 -24.61 -5.31 -8.76
N GLU A 161 -25.25 -5.76 -7.68
CA GLU A 161 -26.49 -5.17 -7.16
C GLU A 161 -26.22 -4.01 -6.19
N GLY A 162 -24.98 -3.85 -5.74
CA GLY A 162 -24.58 -2.78 -4.84
C GLY A 162 -24.69 -1.39 -5.47
N GLU A 163 -25.03 -0.37 -4.67
CA GLU A 163 -25.09 1.03 -5.12
C GLU A 163 -23.75 1.51 -5.72
N PHE A 164 -22.63 0.99 -5.22
CA PHE A 164 -21.31 1.27 -5.76
C PHE A 164 -20.62 -0.01 -6.25
N TYR A 165 -21.40 -0.97 -6.74
CA TYR A 165 -20.93 -2.24 -7.30
C TYR A 165 -20.05 -3.09 -6.35
N GLY A 166 -20.19 -2.89 -5.03
CA GLY A 166 -19.39 -3.57 -4.01
C GLY A 166 -18.00 -2.98 -3.77
N TYR A 167 -17.64 -1.87 -4.40
CA TYR A 167 -16.37 -1.19 -4.11
C TYR A 167 -16.37 -0.46 -2.76
N ASP A 168 -17.55 -0.24 -2.19
CA ASP A 168 -17.74 0.38 -0.90
C ASP A 168 -17.78 -0.65 0.24
N GLN A 169 -16.61 -0.93 0.79
CA GLN A 169 -16.37 -1.98 1.78
C GLN A 169 -16.50 -1.41 3.20
N ALA A 170 -16.75 -2.28 4.19
CA ALA A 170 -16.73 -1.86 5.59
C ALA A 170 -15.32 -1.36 5.99
N LEU A 171 -15.26 -0.28 6.76
CA LEU A 171 -14.03 0.22 7.36
C LEU A 171 -13.53 -0.77 8.40
N MET A 172 -12.23 -1.08 8.34
CA MET A 172 -11.57 -1.80 9.42
C MET A 172 -11.23 -0.81 10.57
N PRO A 173 -11.21 -1.26 11.84
CA PRO A 173 -10.97 -0.42 13.02
C PRO A 173 -9.69 0.45 12.90
N PRO A 174 -9.54 1.55 13.66
CA PRO A 174 -9.90 1.65 15.09
C PRO A 174 -11.14 2.49 15.43
N GLN A 175 -11.77 3.15 14.46
CA GLN A 175 -13.01 3.88 14.74
C GLN A 175 -14.14 2.86 14.81
N ASN A 176 -14.61 2.54 16.03
CA ASN A 176 -15.65 1.52 16.36
C ASN A 176 -17.00 1.66 15.61
N GLU A 177 -17.11 2.54 14.64
CA GLU A 177 -18.25 2.66 13.75
C GLU A 177 -18.01 1.86 12.47
N ARG A 178 -18.89 0.89 12.22
CA ARG A 178 -18.94 0.17 10.93
C ARG A 178 -19.44 1.11 9.83
N ARG A 179 -18.60 2.05 9.39
CA ARG A 179 -18.87 2.91 8.23
C ARG A 179 -18.38 2.22 6.96
N ARG A 180 -19.14 2.34 5.88
CA ARG A 180 -18.66 1.93 4.54
C ARG A 180 -17.72 3.01 4.00
N ASN A 181 -16.71 2.60 3.26
CA ASN A 181 -15.68 3.47 2.69
C ASN A 181 -15.19 2.88 1.36
N ILE A 182 -14.42 3.67 0.63
CA ILE A 182 -13.88 3.34 -0.69
C ILE A 182 -12.34 3.28 -0.69
N LYS A 183 -11.70 3.14 0.48
CA LYS A 183 -10.24 3.15 0.62
C LYS A 183 -9.57 2.04 -0.18
N LYS A 184 -10.13 0.82 -0.13
CA LYS A 184 -9.65 -0.33 -0.92
C LYS A 184 -9.80 -0.07 -2.42
N PHE A 185 -10.90 0.54 -2.84
CA PHE A 185 -11.15 0.92 -4.23
C PHE A 185 -10.10 1.93 -4.73
N VAL A 186 -9.95 3.07 -4.04
CA VAL A 186 -8.98 4.11 -4.43
C VAL A 186 -7.56 3.55 -4.42
N THR A 187 -7.21 2.77 -3.39
CA THR A 187 -5.88 2.16 -3.28
C THR A 187 -5.60 1.17 -4.41
N ASN A 188 -6.60 0.35 -4.81
CA ASN A 188 -6.46 -0.55 -5.96
C ASN A 188 -6.18 0.24 -7.25
N MET A 189 -6.94 1.31 -7.52
CA MET A 189 -6.76 2.11 -8.74
C MET A 189 -5.37 2.76 -8.79
N CYS A 190 -4.87 3.30 -7.67
CA CYS A 190 -3.50 3.84 -7.60
C CYS A 190 -2.43 2.75 -7.80
N TRP A 191 -2.67 1.53 -7.31
CA TRP A 191 -1.77 0.40 -7.55
C TRP A 191 -1.76 -0.03 -9.01
N ILE A 192 -2.93 -0.13 -9.66
CA ILE A 192 -3.00 -0.40 -11.09
C ILE A 192 -2.23 0.68 -11.86
N ALA A 193 -2.47 1.96 -11.57
CA ALA A 193 -1.76 3.06 -12.21
C ALA A 193 -0.25 2.95 -12.05
N THR A 194 0.22 2.63 -10.83
CA THR A 194 1.64 2.39 -10.52
C THR A 194 2.24 1.30 -11.41
N LEU A 195 1.57 0.16 -11.58
CA LEU A 195 2.09 -0.93 -12.39
C LEU A 195 2.03 -0.64 -13.88
N LEU A 196 1.02 0.07 -14.35
CA LEU A 196 0.94 0.51 -15.74
C LEU A 196 2.05 1.50 -16.09
N ILE A 197 2.41 2.41 -15.18
CA ILE A 197 3.58 3.30 -15.34
C ILE A 197 4.85 2.46 -15.45
N ALA A 198 5.02 1.47 -14.58
CA ALA A 198 6.18 0.60 -14.60
C ALA A 198 6.29 -0.16 -15.93
N TRP A 199 5.24 -0.86 -16.36
CA TRP A 199 5.27 -1.65 -17.60
C TRP A 199 5.35 -0.80 -18.88
N LYS A 200 4.65 0.34 -18.94
CA LYS A 200 4.60 1.15 -20.16
C LYS A 200 5.78 2.11 -20.29
N ALA A 201 6.31 2.62 -19.18
CA ALA A 201 7.33 3.69 -19.18
C ALA A 201 8.65 3.33 -18.49
N GLY A 202 8.75 2.17 -17.85
CA GLY A 202 9.97 1.76 -17.14
C GLY A 202 10.29 2.69 -15.97
N LYS A 203 9.28 3.21 -15.28
CA LYS A 203 9.42 4.13 -14.14
C LYS A 203 8.92 3.50 -12.85
N GLU A 204 9.68 3.71 -11.79
CA GLU A 204 9.28 3.38 -10.42
C GLU A 204 8.43 4.53 -9.85
N VAL A 205 7.53 4.19 -8.92
CA VAL A 205 6.59 5.14 -8.32
C VAL A 205 6.73 5.11 -6.81
N GLU A 206 6.98 6.27 -6.20
CA GLU A 206 7.27 6.40 -4.76
C GLU A 206 6.03 6.38 -3.87
N GLY A 207 4.88 6.83 -4.39
CA GLY A 207 3.66 6.96 -3.58
C GLY A 207 2.40 7.14 -4.41
N LYS A 208 1.24 7.17 -3.72
CA LYS A 208 -0.07 7.29 -4.37
C LYS A 208 -0.20 8.60 -5.14
N GLN A 209 0.24 9.71 -4.57
CA GLN A 209 0.18 11.00 -5.25
C GLN A 209 1.07 11.02 -6.51
N ALA A 210 2.31 10.51 -6.38
CA ALA A 210 3.23 10.38 -7.51
C ALA A 210 2.64 9.51 -8.62
N SER A 211 1.89 8.45 -8.29
CA SER A 211 1.25 7.60 -9.30
C SER A 211 0.33 8.39 -10.24
N ILE A 212 -0.37 9.42 -9.75
CA ILE A 212 -1.30 10.20 -10.58
C ILE A 212 -0.53 11.10 -11.55
N GLN A 213 0.45 11.83 -11.03
CA GLN A 213 1.27 12.75 -11.82
C GLN A 213 2.06 12.00 -12.89
N LEU A 214 2.71 10.89 -12.50
CA LEU A 214 3.51 10.07 -13.40
C LEU A 214 2.64 9.34 -14.43
N TYR A 215 1.41 8.92 -14.08
CA TYR A 215 0.49 8.31 -15.06
C TYR A 215 0.17 9.30 -16.17
N ARG A 216 -0.24 10.52 -15.80
CA ARG A 216 -0.52 11.59 -16.76
C ARG A 216 0.71 11.96 -17.59
N GLN A 217 1.89 11.98 -16.98
CA GLN A 217 3.11 12.39 -17.66
C GLN A 217 3.62 11.33 -18.66
N TYR A 218 3.59 10.04 -18.29
CA TYR A 218 4.29 8.99 -19.03
C TYR A 218 3.38 7.99 -19.73
N VAL A 219 2.14 7.80 -19.25
CA VAL A 219 1.16 6.89 -19.87
C VAL A 219 0.18 7.67 -20.73
N ASN A 220 -0.44 8.71 -20.15
CA ASN A 220 -1.33 9.67 -20.82
C ASN A 220 -2.35 9.03 -21.80
N ASP A 221 -3.00 7.95 -21.41
CA ASP A 221 -4.01 7.27 -22.22
C ASP A 221 -5.44 7.63 -21.78
N GLU A 222 -6.43 6.92 -22.33
CA GLU A 222 -7.86 7.09 -22.06
C GLU A 222 -8.26 6.94 -20.58
N TRP A 223 -7.41 6.36 -19.74
CA TRP A 223 -7.65 6.18 -18.29
C TRP A 223 -7.11 7.31 -17.43
N SER A 224 -6.36 8.25 -18.01
CA SER A 224 -5.66 9.29 -17.24
C SER A 224 -6.62 10.17 -16.44
N ASP A 225 -7.74 10.60 -17.05
CA ASP A 225 -8.77 11.39 -16.36
C ASP A 225 -9.45 10.57 -15.26
N PHE A 226 -9.71 9.29 -15.52
CA PHE A 226 -10.31 8.39 -14.54
C PHE A 226 -9.44 8.22 -13.29
N VAL A 227 -8.14 7.94 -13.47
CA VAL A 227 -7.19 7.77 -12.37
C VAL A 227 -7.06 9.04 -11.53
N GLU A 228 -7.00 10.21 -12.19
CA GLU A 228 -6.95 11.51 -11.52
C GLU A 228 -8.24 11.83 -10.76
N GLU A 229 -9.42 11.56 -11.34
CA GLU A 229 -10.71 11.74 -10.66
C GLU A 229 -10.84 10.81 -9.45
N VAL A 230 -10.46 9.53 -9.57
CA VAL A 230 -10.52 8.58 -8.44
C VAL A 230 -9.67 9.07 -7.27
N TYR A 231 -8.46 9.56 -7.52
CA TYR A 231 -7.59 10.04 -6.45
C TYR A 231 -8.07 11.37 -5.87
N SER A 232 -8.36 12.36 -6.71
CA SER A 232 -8.80 13.70 -6.24
C SER A 232 -10.12 13.63 -5.48
N TRP A 233 -11.13 12.92 -5.98
CA TRP A 233 -12.40 12.76 -5.29
C TRP A 233 -12.29 11.78 -4.14
N GLY A 234 -11.73 10.59 -4.39
CA GLY A 234 -11.71 9.51 -3.42
C GLY A 234 -10.81 9.76 -2.21
N ASN A 235 -9.57 10.19 -2.43
CA ASN A 235 -8.63 10.46 -1.35
C ASN A 235 -8.76 11.91 -0.84
N GLN A 236 -8.64 12.91 -1.70
CA GLN A 236 -8.47 14.30 -1.24
C GLN A 236 -9.77 14.99 -0.82
N ARG A 237 -10.90 14.64 -1.46
CA ARG A 237 -12.19 15.31 -1.17
C ARG A 237 -13.09 14.52 -0.23
N TRP A 238 -13.28 13.24 -0.50
CA TRP A 238 -14.15 12.37 0.30
C TRP A 238 -13.44 11.70 1.46
N HIS A 239 -12.11 11.77 1.53
CA HIS A 239 -11.32 11.16 2.60
C HIS A 239 -11.59 9.66 2.74
N TYR A 240 -11.79 9.00 1.59
CA TYR A 240 -12.24 7.62 1.41
C TYR A 240 -13.66 7.31 1.91
N LEU A 241 -14.43 8.28 2.39
CA LEU A 241 -15.81 8.06 2.83
C LEU A 241 -16.77 8.03 1.64
N ILE A 242 -17.95 7.45 1.84
CA ILE A 242 -19.04 7.60 0.88
C ILE A 242 -19.62 9.02 1.06
N PRO A 243 -19.74 9.83 0.00
CA PRO A 243 -20.33 11.16 0.12
C PRO A 243 -21.82 11.11 0.46
N GLU A 244 -22.29 12.11 1.19
CA GLU A 244 -23.70 12.26 1.56
C GLU A 244 -24.52 12.90 0.43
N GLN A 245 -23.91 13.82 -0.33
CA GLN A 245 -24.59 14.62 -1.35
C GLN A 245 -24.98 13.76 -2.57
N PRO A 246 -26.25 13.78 -3.03
CA PRO A 246 -26.70 12.93 -4.14
C PRO A 246 -25.90 13.08 -5.44
N GLU A 247 -25.40 14.28 -5.73
CA GLU A 247 -24.58 14.53 -6.92
C GLU A 247 -23.21 13.86 -6.83
N GLU A 248 -22.57 13.93 -5.67
CA GLU A 248 -21.28 13.28 -5.42
C GLU A 248 -21.43 11.76 -5.36
N ARG A 249 -22.56 11.24 -4.85
CA ARG A 249 -22.88 9.81 -4.92
C ARG A 249 -23.03 9.33 -6.36
N ARG A 250 -23.73 10.08 -7.22
CA ARG A 250 -23.81 9.77 -8.66
C ARG A 250 -22.42 9.75 -9.30
N ARG A 251 -21.53 10.68 -8.90
CA ARG A 251 -20.13 10.70 -9.35
C ARG A 251 -19.36 9.46 -8.89
N LEU A 252 -19.44 9.10 -7.61
CA LEU A 252 -18.81 7.90 -7.09
C LEU A 252 -19.30 6.65 -7.84
N ARG A 253 -20.61 6.52 -8.06
CA ARG A 253 -21.18 5.39 -8.82
C ARG A 253 -20.63 5.32 -10.24
N LYS A 254 -20.45 6.47 -10.92
CA LYS A 254 -19.83 6.53 -12.26
C LYS A 254 -18.37 6.06 -12.23
N LEU A 255 -17.58 6.50 -11.25
CA LEU A 255 -16.19 6.04 -11.08
C LEU A 255 -16.13 4.53 -10.83
N CYS A 256 -16.98 4.01 -9.94
CA CYS A 256 -17.09 2.58 -9.68
C CYS A 256 -17.52 1.79 -10.93
N GLN A 257 -18.36 2.36 -11.79
CA GLN A 257 -18.74 1.72 -13.05
C GLN A 257 -17.55 1.56 -14.00
N GLN A 258 -16.74 2.62 -14.15
CA GLN A 258 -15.53 2.63 -14.99
C GLN A 258 -14.42 1.73 -14.46
N ALA A 259 -14.34 1.57 -13.14
CA ALA A 259 -13.32 0.77 -12.45
C ALA A 259 -13.19 -0.65 -12.99
N LEU A 260 -14.32 -1.32 -13.31
CA LEU A 260 -14.28 -2.70 -13.80
C LEU A 260 -13.49 -2.84 -15.11
N ALA A 261 -13.67 -1.90 -16.03
CA ALA A 261 -12.96 -1.92 -17.29
C ALA A 261 -11.46 -1.62 -17.11
N PHE A 262 -11.10 -0.77 -16.15
CA PHE A 262 -9.71 -0.50 -15.80
C PHE A 262 -9.04 -1.69 -15.09
N GLU A 263 -9.74 -2.37 -14.18
CA GLU A 263 -9.29 -3.63 -13.57
C GLU A 263 -9.07 -4.71 -14.64
N GLN A 264 -9.99 -4.84 -15.60
CA GLN A 264 -9.84 -5.78 -16.72
C GLN A 264 -8.62 -5.43 -17.59
N HIS A 265 -8.42 -4.15 -17.93
CA HIS A 265 -7.24 -3.69 -18.67
C HIS A 265 -5.94 -4.09 -17.97
N TYR A 266 -5.87 -3.92 -16.65
CA TYR A 266 -4.75 -4.38 -15.85
C TYR A 266 -4.58 -5.90 -15.89
N LEU A 267 -5.64 -6.68 -15.69
CA LEU A 267 -5.56 -8.14 -15.64
C LEU A 267 -5.07 -8.72 -16.98
N ASP A 268 -5.50 -8.16 -18.10
CA ASP A 268 -5.03 -8.56 -19.43
C ASP A 268 -3.51 -8.39 -19.58
N LEU A 269 -2.97 -7.28 -19.08
CA LEU A 269 -1.52 -7.02 -19.08
C LEU A 269 -0.79 -7.89 -18.06
N TYR A 270 -1.38 -8.10 -16.88
CA TYR A 270 -0.79 -8.92 -15.84
C TYR A 270 -0.69 -10.39 -16.25
N VAL A 271 -1.69 -10.94 -16.93
CA VAL A 271 -1.63 -12.31 -17.49
C VAL A 271 -0.46 -12.45 -18.46
N ARG A 272 -0.25 -11.46 -19.35
CA ARG A 272 0.89 -11.47 -20.30
C ARG A 272 2.23 -11.39 -19.57
N TYR A 273 2.31 -10.53 -18.54
CA TYR A 273 3.49 -10.43 -17.68
C TYR A 273 3.81 -11.78 -17.01
N LEU A 274 2.82 -12.43 -16.41
CA LEU A 274 3.01 -13.75 -15.77
C LEU A 274 3.46 -14.83 -16.76
N GLN A 275 2.91 -14.83 -17.97
CA GLN A 275 3.32 -15.77 -19.03
C GLN A 275 4.77 -15.54 -19.45
N ALA A 276 5.21 -14.28 -19.56
CA ALA A 276 6.60 -13.95 -19.86
C ALA A 276 7.56 -14.39 -18.73
N GLU A 277 7.17 -14.17 -17.47
CA GLU A 277 7.93 -14.62 -16.29
C GLU A 277 8.06 -16.14 -16.21
N ILE A 278 7.02 -16.89 -16.61
CA ILE A 278 7.08 -18.36 -16.68
C ILE A 278 8.06 -18.80 -17.77
N ALA A 279 8.10 -18.10 -18.91
CA ALA A 279 8.96 -18.43 -20.04
C ALA A 279 10.43 -18.12 -19.81
N SER A 280 10.77 -17.17 -18.92
CA SER A 280 12.15 -16.73 -18.66
C SER A 280 13.00 -17.73 -17.86
N VAL A 281 12.41 -18.81 -17.33
CA VAL A 281 13.08 -19.83 -16.46
C VAL A 281 13.76 -19.20 -15.21
N GLY A 282 13.35 -17.98 -14.84
CA GLY A 282 13.91 -17.25 -13.71
C GLY A 282 13.37 -17.72 -12.35
N PRO A 283 13.93 -17.22 -11.24
CA PRO A 283 13.43 -17.50 -9.88
C PRO A 283 11.96 -17.09 -9.69
N GLY A 284 11.45 -16.14 -10.49
CA GLY A 284 10.04 -15.72 -10.50
C GLY A 284 9.07 -16.69 -11.15
N ALA A 285 9.52 -17.62 -12.00
CA ALA A 285 8.65 -18.46 -12.84
C ALA A 285 7.65 -19.29 -12.03
N ARG A 286 8.06 -19.85 -10.89
CA ARG A 286 7.17 -20.64 -10.02
C ARG A 286 6.08 -19.79 -9.38
N ALA A 287 6.45 -18.61 -8.88
CA ALA A 287 5.49 -17.68 -8.28
C ALA A 287 4.51 -17.15 -9.36
N ALA A 288 5.01 -16.88 -10.57
CA ALA A 288 4.19 -16.47 -11.70
C ALA A 288 3.20 -17.57 -12.11
N ALA A 289 3.63 -18.83 -12.20
CA ALA A 289 2.75 -19.97 -12.48
C ALA A 289 1.65 -20.15 -11.41
N GLN A 290 2.01 -20.00 -10.13
CA GLN A 290 1.04 -20.05 -9.04
C GLN A 290 0.01 -18.92 -9.13
N LYS A 291 0.45 -17.70 -9.47
CA LYS A 291 -0.45 -16.56 -9.66
C LYS A 291 -1.34 -16.72 -10.89
N LEU A 292 -0.80 -17.22 -12.00
CA LEU A 292 -1.58 -17.47 -13.21
C LEU A 292 -2.66 -18.53 -12.95
N ALA A 293 -2.39 -19.56 -12.15
CA ALA A 293 -3.38 -20.55 -11.76
C ALA A 293 -4.56 -19.98 -10.92
N GLN A 294 -4.40 -18.78 -10.34
CA GLN A 294 -5.49 -18.06 -9.67
C GLN A 294 -6.38 -17.27 -10.64
N ILE A 295 -6.02 -17.20 -11.93
CA ILE A 295 -6.77 -16.52 -12.99
C ILE A 295 -7.29 -17.58 -13.97
N ARG A 296 -8.59 -17.83 -13.95
CA ARG A 296 -9.26 -18.77 -14.86
C ARG A 296 -9.76 -18.02 -16.10
N ALA A 297 -9.50 -18.59 -17.27
CA ALA A 297 -10.01 -18.09 -18.54
C ALA A 297 -11.40 -18.66 -18.85
#